data_AF-A0A9N8YNY4-F1
#
_entry.id   AF-A0A9N8YNY4-F1
#
_cell.length_a   1.000
_cell.length_b   1.000
_cell.length_c   1.000
_cell.angle_alpha   90.00
_cell.angle_beta   90.00
_cell.angle_gamma   90.00
#
_symmetry.space_group_name_H-M   'P 1'
#
loop_
_entity.id
_entity.type
_entity.pdbx_description
1 polymer ?
#
loop_
_entity_poly.entity_id
_entity_poly.type
_entity_poly.pdbx_seq_one_letter_code
_entity_poly.pdbx_strand_id
1 'polypeptide(L)'
;MFSTYRHLERRTGKSGTPRLDYLQELVDEYQNTSDKEAKYQVLANLANFAYDPINYDWLWELNVVDLFLDTLTESDEKLKEFGLGGLCNLCLGY
;
A
#
# COMPACT_ATOMS: atom_id res chain seq x y z
N MET A 1 7.24 13.32 -6.41
CA MET A 1 8.49 13.64 -5.68
C MET A 1 8.71 12.54 -4.67
N PHE A 2 9.85 11.83 -4.73
CA PHE A 2 10.15 10.73 -3.82
C PHE A 2 10.57 11.24 -2.44
N SER A 3 10.26 10.47 -1.40
CA SER A 3 10.59 10.78 -0.01
C SER A 3 12.03 10.38 0.29
N THR A 4 12.56 10.90 1.40
CA THR A 4 13.80 10.40 1.98
C THR A 4 13.55 9.93 3.41
N TYR A 5 14.42 9.07 3.94
CA TYR A 5 14.33 8.59 5.32
C TYR A 5 14.21 9.73 6.34
N ARG A 6 14.97 10.83 6.14
CA ARG A 6 14.88 12.02 7.00
C ARG A 6 13.49 12.67 6.97
N HIS A 7 12.80 12.66 5.82
CA HIS A 7 11.43 13.18 5.73
C HIS A 7 10.43 12.22 6.40
N LEU A 8 10.62 10.90 6.28
CA LEU A 8 9.80 9.91 6.97
C LEU A 8 9.93 10.05 8.48
N GLU A 9 11.14 10.05 9.02
CA GLU A 9 11.39 10.21 10.46
C GLU A 9 10.76 11.49 11.04
N ARG A 10 10.84 12.60 10.29
CA ARG A 10 10.18 13.85 10.68
C ARG A 10 8.66 13.75 10.72
N ARG A 11 8.04 13.00 9.80
CA ARG A 11 6.58 12.82 9.75
C ARG A 11 6.08 11.83 10.79
N THR A 12 6.84 10.78 11.06
CA THR A 12 6.50 9.79 12.09
C THR A 12 6.67 10.40 13.49
N GLY A 13 7.69 11.23 13.70
CA GLY A 13 7.96 11.81 15.03
C GLY A 13 8.36 10.75 16.07
N LYS A 14 8.49 11.15 17.34
CA LYS A 14 8.94 10.24 18.42
C LYS A 14 7.90 9.20 18.85
N SER A 15 6.64 9.39 18.48
CA SER A 15 5.49 8.58 18.93
C SER A 15 4.62 8.07 17.79
N GLY A 16 5.02 8.27 16.54
CA GLY A 16 4.27 7.73 15.40
C GLY A 16 4.62 6.27 15.16
N THR A 17 3.68 5.55 14.56
CA THR A 17 3.84 4.17 14.13
C THR A 17 4.96 4.08 13.08
N PRO A 18 5.97 3.20 13.26
CA PRO A 18 6.96 2.90 12.24
C PRO A 18 6.29 2.58 10.90
N ARG A 19 6.95 2.94 9.78
CA ARG A 19 6.32 2.79 8.46
C ARG A 19 5.94 1.34 8.15
N LEU A 20 6.81 0.39 8.49
CA LEU A 20 6.54 -1.03 8.30
C LEU A 20 5.28 -1.45 9.07
N ASP A 21 5.20 -1.12 10.36
CA ASP A 21 4.06 -1.44 11.22
C ASP A 21 2.75 -0.84 10.67
N TYR A 22 2.78 0.40 10.18
CA TYR A 22 1.60 1.04 9.59
C TYR A 22 1.16 0.36 8.29
N LEU A 23 2.10 -0.08 7.45
CA LEU A 23 1.78 -0.85 6.25
C LEU A 23 1.21 -2.23 6.60
N GLN A 24 1.71 -2.88 7.65
CA GLN A 24 1.15 -4.13 8.16
C GLN A 24 -0.29 -3.93 8.65
N GLU A 25 -0.57 -2.87 9.42
CA GLU A 25 -1.93 -2.53 9.87
C GLU A 25 -2.91 -2.39 8.69
N LEU A 26 -2.49 -1.78 7.59
CA LEU A 26 -3.30 -1.68 6.38
C LEU A 26 -3.55 -3.06 5.74
N VAL A 27 -2.53 -3.91 5.62
CA VAL A 27 -2.70 -5.28 5.09
C VAL A 27 -3.66 -6.08 5.96
N ASP A 28 -3.49 -6.00 7.29
CA ASP A 28 -4.36 -6.68 8.25
C ASP A 28 -5.80 -6.16 8.15
N GLU A 29 -6.00 -4.85 8.03
CA GLU A 29 -7.33 -4.27 7.86
C GLU A 29 -8.00 -4.78 6.58
N TYR A 30 -7.28 -4.80 5.45
CA TYR A 30 -7.82 -5.30 4.18
C TYR A 30 -8.27 -6.75 4.26
N GLN A 31 -7.47 -7.60 4.93
CA GLN A 31 -7.73 -9.04 5.05
C GLN A 31 -8.90 -9.34 5.99
N ASN A 32 -9.05 -8.57 7.06
CA ASN A 32 -10.01 -8.87 8.12
C ASN A 32 -11.34 -8.13 7.98
N THR A 33 -11.39 -7.01 7.25
CA THR A 33 -12.63 -6.26 7.09
C THR A 33 -13.59 -6.91 6.09
N SER A 34 -14.86 -6.94 6.45
CA SER A 34 -15.96 -7.24 5.52
C SER A 34 -16.57 -5.98 4.90
N ASP A 35 -16.16 -4.80 5.36
CA ASP A 35 -16.64 -3.53 4.80
C ASP A 35 -15.92 -3.24 3.48
N LYS A 36 -16.72 -3.18 2.41
CA LYS A 36 -16.26 -2.94 1.06
C LYS A 36 -15.63 -1.56 0.88
N GLU A 37 -16.17 -0.54 1.53
CA GLU A 37 -15.61 0.81 1.43
C GLU A 37 -14.27 0.91 2.17
N ALA A 38 -14.13 0.22 3.31
CA ALA A 38 -12.85 0.09 4.00
C ALA A 38 -11.81 -0.59 3.10
N LYS A 39 -12.16 -1.69 2.42
CA LYS A 39 -11.26 -2.35 1.45
C LYS A 39 -10.78 -1.40 0.36
N TYR A 40 -11.67 -0.57 -0.18
CA TYR A 40 -11.30 0.43 -1.17
C TYR A 40 -10.32 1.47 -0.64
N GLN A 41 -10.57 2.00 0.55
CA GLN A 41 -9.72 3.02 1.16
C GLN A 41 -8.33 2.46 1.48
N VAL A 42 -8.28 1.26 2.05
CA VAL A 42 -7.03 0.57 2.37
C VAL A 42 -6.22 0.27 1.11
N LEU A 43 -6.85 -0.29 0.08
CA LEU A 43 -6.16 -0.63 -1.17
C LEU A 43 -5.64 0.61 -1.89
N ALA A 44 -6.42 1.71 -1.91
CA ALA A 44 -5.99 2.98 -2.44
C ALA A 44 -4.80 3.58 -1.65
N ASN A 45 -4.79 3.43 -0.32
CA ASN A 45 -3.66 3.85 0.51
C ASN A 45 -2.39 3.05 0.18
N LEU A 46 -2.49 1.72 0.07
CA LEU A 46 -1.38 0.87 -0.34
C LEU A 46 -0.86 1.25 -1.74
N ALA A 47 -1.76 1.50 -2.70
CA ALA A 47 -1.38 1.95 -4.04
C ALA A 47 -0.66 3.31 -4.02
N ASN A 48 -1.04 4.23 -3.14
CA ASN A 48 -0.33 5.49 -2.95
C ASN A 48 1.08 5.30 -2.35
N PHE A 49 1.26 4.36 -1.42
CA PHE A 49 2.60 4.02 -0.90
C PHE A 49 3.49 3.38 -1.96
N ALA A 50 2.91 2.64 -2.89
CA ALA A 50 3.60 2.02 -4.01
C ALA A 50 4.20 3.02 -5.01
N TYR A 51 3.89 4.31 -4.92
CA TYR A 51 4.48 5.36 -5.76
C TYR A 51 5.93 5.71 -5.38
N ASP A 52 6.34 5.44 -4.13
CA ASP A 52 7.63 5.89 -3.59
C ASP A 52 8.57 4.70 -3.33
N PRO A 53 9.71 4.60 -4.04
CA PRO A 53 10.66 3.48 -3.94
C PRO A 53 11.13 3.14 -2.54
N ILE A 54 11.12 4.11 -1.63
CA ILE A 54 11.50 3.89 -0.22
C ILE A 54 10.61 2.85 0.49
N ASN A 55 9.40 2.59 -0.01
CA ASN A 55 8.49 1.60 0.56
C ASN A 55 8.60 0.22 -0.09
N TYR A 56 9.35 0.05 -1.19
CA TYR A 56 9.25 -1.16 -2.02
C TYR A 56 9.65 -2.43 -1.28
N ASP A 57 10.75 -2.38 -0.51
CA ASP A 57 11.19 -3.53 0.28
C ASP A 57 10.11 -3.96 1.30
N TRP A 58 9.44 -3.00 1.95
CA TRP A 58 8.34 -3.29 2.88
C TRP A 58 7.10 -3.81 2.17
N LEU A 59 6.73 -3.24 1.01
CA LEU A 59 5.59 -3.71 0.22
C LEU A 59 5.82 -5.14 -0.29
N TRP A 60 7.07 -5.49 -0.60
CA TRP A 60 7.47 -6.85 -0.95
C TRP A 60 7.41 -7.79 0.26
N GLU A 61 8.00 -7.40 1.39
CA GLU A 61 8.00 -8.18 2.65
C GLU A 61 6.57 -8.49 3.12
N LEU A 62 5.64 -7.55 2.95
CA LEU A 62 4.24 -7.67 3.35
C LEU A 62 3.32 -8.34 2.30
N ASN A 63 3.87 -8.83 1.18
CA ASN A 63 3.12 -9.42 0.05
C ASN A 63 2.03 -8.50 -0.53
N VAL A 64 2.25 -7.17 -0.50
CA VAL A 64 1.30 -6.21 -1.07
C VAL A 64 1.22 -6.34 -2.59
N VAL A 65 2.30 -6.77 -3.23
CA VAL A 65 2.32 -7.05 -4.68
C VAL A 65 1.35 -8.17 -5.04
N ASP A 66 1.36 -9.27 -4.28
CA ASP A 66 0.41 -10.37 -4.48
C ASP A 66 -1.02 -9.92 -4.20
N LEU A 67 -1.24 -9.12 -3.15
CA LEU A 67 -2.54 -8.54 -2.86
C LEU A 67 -3.07 -7.66 -4.01
N PHE A 68 -2.22 -6.87 -4.68
CA PHE A 68 -2.62 -6.16 -5.89
C PHE A 68 -2.97 -7.11 -7.04
N LEU A 69 -2.19 -8.17 -7.26
CA LEU A 69 -2.46 -9.16 -8.31
C LEU A 69 -3.78 -9.91 -8.07
N ASP A 70 -4.06 -10.29 -6.83
CA ASP A 70 -5.30 -10.97 -6.44
C ASP A 70 -6.53 -10.12 -6.79
N THR A 71 -6.45 -8.80 -6.56
CA THR A 71 -7.57 -7.88 -6.87
C THR A 71 -7.92 -7.83 -8.37
N LEU A 72 -7.00 -8.20 -9.28
CA LEU A 72 -7.28 -8.24 -10.72
C LEU A 72 -8.23 -9.38 -11.09
N THR A 73 -8.35 -10.40 -10.24
CA THR A 73 -9.21 -11.56 -10.45
C THR A 73 -10.60 -11.40 -9.81
N GLU A 74 -10.78 -10.38 -8.98
CA GLU A 74 -12.05 -10.08 -8.33
C GLU A 74 -13.13 -9.67 -9.34
N SER A 75 -14.41 -9.79 -8.98
CA SER A 75 -15.48 -9.23 -9.83
C SER A 75 -15.62 -7.71 -9.70
N ASP A 76 -14.98 -7.13 -8.69
CA ASP A 76 -15.14 -5.73 -8.32
C ASP A 76 -14.20 -4.81 -9.11
N GLU A 77 -14.76 -4.05 -10.05
CA GLU A 77 -13.98 -3.16 -10.93
C GLU A 77 -13.18 -2.11 -10.17
N LYS A 78 -13.69 -1.60 -9.04
CA LYS A 78 -12.97 -0.57 -8.26
C LYS A 78 -11.78 -1.17 -7.51
N LEU A 79 -11.86 -2.42 -7.04
CA LEU A 79 -10.69 -3.13 -6.51
C LEU A 79 -9.64 -3.35 -7.62
N LYS A 80 -10.06 -3.78 -8.81
CA LYS A 80 -9.14 -3.94 -9.96
C LYS A 80 -8.42 -2.64 -10.30
N GLU A 81 -9.14 -1.53 -10.35
CA GLU A 81 -8.57 -0.21 -10.66
C GLU A 81 -7.49 0.18 -9.64
N PHE A 82 -7.75 0.00 -8.35
CA PHE A 82 -6.74 0.30 -7.31
C PHE A 82 -5.56 -0.66 -7.35
N GLY A 83 -5.78 -1.97 -7.53
CA GLY A 83 -4.71 -2.95 -7.67
C GLY A 83 -3.81 -2.67 -8.87
N LEU A 84 -4.42 -2.42 -10.03
CA LEU A 84 -3.70 -2.04 -11.24
C LEU A 84 -2.93 -0.73 -11.05
N GLY A 85 -3.53 0.27 -10.39
CA GLY A 85 -2.87 1.52 -10.05
C GLY A 85 -1.64 1.31 -9.16
N GLY A 86 -1.74 0.43 -8.16
CA GLY A 86 -0.63 0.03 -7.30
C GLY A 86 0.52 -0.63 -8.08
N LEU A 87 0.21 -1.58 -8.96
CA LEU A 87 1.19 -2.24 -9.83
C LEU A 87 1.85 -1.25 -10.78
N CYS A 88 1.08 -0.34 -11.39
CA CYS A 88 1.63 0.71 -12.24
C CYS A 88 2.61 1.59 -11.46
N ASN A 89 2.25 1.99 -10.24
CA ASN A 89 3.11 2.80 -9.38
C ASN A 89 4.45 2.11 -9.06
N LEU A 90 4.45 0.81 -8.78
CA LEU A 90 5.69 0.03 -8.57
C LEU A 90 6.62 0.05 -9.79
N CYS A 91 6.03 0.04 -10.99
CA CYS A 91 6.77 0.00 -12.25
C CYS A 91 7.31 1.36 -12.74
N LEU A 92 6.93 2.48 -12.12
CA LEU A 92 7.40 3.83 -12.51
C LEU A 92 8.85 4.13 -12.09
N GLY A 93 9.48 3.26 -11.31
CA GLY A 93 10.78 3.50 -10.66
C GLY A 93 12.05 3.21 -11.48
N TYR A 94 12.01 3.27 -12.81
CA TYR A 94 13.18 3.05 -13.69
C TYR A 94 13.53 4.29 -14.52
#